data_AF-A0A5B8VPE6-F1
#
_entry.id   AF-A0A5B8VPE6-F1
#
_cell.length_a   1.000
_cell.length_b   1.000
_cell.length_c   1.000
_cell.angle_alpha   90.00
_cell.angle_beta   90.00
_cell.angle_gamma   90.00
#
_symmetry.space_group_name_H-M   'P 1'
#
loop_
_entity.id
_entity.type
_entity.pdbx_description
1 polymer ?
#
loop_
_entity_poly.entity_id
_entity_poly.type
_entity_poly.pdbx_seq_one_letter_code
_entity_poly.pdbx_strand_id
1 'polypeptide(L)' 'MAFGVEKQFLALLSIRKIPMVGEKTYIQLRNMGVPKIQTIQEMTPDTMQRILGANGMTI' A
#
# COMPACT_ATOMS: atom_id res chain seq x y z
N MET A 1 3.28 -25.82 13.15
CA MET A 1 3.12 -24.37 13.39
C MET A 1 2.14 -23.85 12.36
N ALA A 2 0.99 -23.31 12.78
CA ALA A 2 0.09 -22.64 11.84
C ALA A 2 0.63 -21.23 11.60
N PHE A 3 1.01 -20.92 10.36
CA PHE A 3 1.34 -19.55 9.97
C PHE A 3 0.03 -18.78 9.76
N GLY A 4 0.01 -17.50 10.15
CA GLY A 4 -1.13 -16.62 9.91
C GLY A 4 -1.31 -16.29 8.42
N VAL A 5 -2.56 -16.04 8.01
CA VAL A 5 -2.96 -15.74 6.61
C VAL A 5 -3.20 -14.25 6.38
N GLU A 6 -2.92 -13.40 7.36
CA GLU A 6 -3.25 -11.97 7.36
C GLU A 6 -2.63 -11.25 6.17
N LYS A 7 -1.35 -11.52 5.87
CA LYS A 7 -0.65 -10.86 4.75
C LYS A 7 -1.30 -11.19 3.41
N GLN A 8 -1.67 -12.46 3.19
CA GLN A 8 -2.33 -12.92 1.97
C GLN A 8 -3.75 -12.36 1.86
N PHE A 9 -4.48 -12.34 2.97
CA PHE A 9 -5.81 -11.75 3.05
C PHE A 9 -5.78 -10.25 2.70
N LEU A 10 -4.87 -9.50 3.32
CA LEU A 10 -4.73 -8.06 3.11
C LEU A 10 -4.30 -7.74 1.67
N ALA A 11 -3.41 -8.54 1.07
CA ALA A 11 -2.90 -8.34 -0.29
C ALA A 11 -4.03 -8.23 -1.34
N LEU A 12 -5.15 -8.93 -1.14
CA LEU A 12 -6.30 -8.93 -2.03
C LEU A 12 -7.18 -7.66 -1.92
N LEU A 13 -7.00 -6.87 -0.87
CA LEU A 13 -7.81 -5.68 -0.62
C LEU A 13 -7.34 -4.48 -1.45
N SER A 14 -8.27 -3.56 -1.71
CA SER A 14 -7.94 -2.26 -2.30
C SER A 14 -7.06 -1.44 -1.36
N ILE A 15 -6.16 -0.64 -1.94
CA ILE A 15 -5.30 0.28 -1.18
C ILE A 15 -6.09 1.29 -0.32
N ARG A 16 -7.38 1.57 -0.65
CA ARG A 16 -8.29 2.38 0.20
C ARG A 16 -8.55 1.78 1.58
N LYS A 17 -8.26 0.50 1.80
CA LYS A 17 -8.46 -0.18 3.09
C LYS A 17 -7.30 0.05 4.06
N ILE A 18 -6.18 0.60 3.61
CA ILE A 18 -5.08 0.97 4.50
C ILE A 18 -5.49 2.20 5.31
N PRO A 19 -5.39 2.18 6.65
CA PRO A 19 -5.53 3.39 7.46
C PRO A 19 -4.64 4.51 6.93
N MET A 20 -5.06 5.77 7.06
CA MET A 20 -4.34 6.95 6.52
C MET A 20 -4.39 7.14 4.99
N VAL A 21 -4.83 6.13 4.21
CA VAL A 21 -5.04 6.30 2.75
C VAL A 21 -6.41 6.92 2.48
N GLY A 22 -6.46 8.25 2.51
CA GLY A 22 -7.62 9.03 2.09
C GLY A 22 -7.79 9.11 0.56
N GLU A 23 -8.82 9.81 0.11
CA GLU A 23 -9.18 9.89 -1.32
C GLU A 23 -8.07 10.41 -2.23
N LYS A 24 -7.40 11.51 -1.85
CA LYS A 24 -6.31 12.10 -2.64
C LYS A 24 -5.14 11.13 -2.80
N THR A 25 -4.70 10.52 -1.71
CA THR A 25 -3.62 9.51 -1.70
C THR A 25 -4.01 8.29 -2.52
N TYR A 26 -5.26 7.82 -2.41
CA TYR A 26 -5.75 6.73 -3.25
C TYR A 26 -5.69 7.06 -4.74
N ILE A 27 -6.17 8.24 -5.15
CA ILE A 27 -6.16 8.64 -6.57
C ILE A 27 -4.73 8.69 -7.09
N GLN A 28 -3.81 9.27 -6.32
CA GLN A 28 -2.39 9.31 -6.66
C GLN A 28 -1.84 7.89 -6.87
N LEU A 29 -1.96 7.01 -5.86
CA LEU A 29 -1.49 5.62 -5.90
C LEU A 29 -2.08 4.84 -7.08
N ARG A 30 -3.38 5.00 -7.33
CA ARG A 30 -4.05 4.34 -8.46
C ARG A 30 -3.55 4.82 -9.82
N ASN A 31 -3.28 6.13 -9.97
CA ASN A 31 -2.72 6.68 -11.21
C ASN A 31 -1.30 6.17 -11.50
N MET A 32 -0.57 5.73 -10.46
CA MET A 32 0.75 5.10 -10.61
C MET A 32 0.70 3.57 -10.74
N GLY A 33 -0.50 2.99 -10.90
CA GLY A 33 -0.65 1.55 -11.06
C GLY A 33 -0.65 0.75 -9.75
N VAL A 34 -0.98 1.38 -8.61
CA VAL A 34 -1.03 0.75 -7.27
C VAL A 34 -2.47 0.65 -6.75
N PRO A 35 -3.34 -0.20 -7.32
CA PRO A 35 -4.74 -0.28 -6.91
C PRO A 35 -4.99 -1.16 -5.67
N LYS A 36 -4.05 -2.07 -5.34
CA LYS A 36 -4.17 -3.10 -4.30
C LYS A 36 -3.04 -3.03 -3.29
N ILE A 37 -3.29 -3.56 -2.09
CA ILE A 37 -2.29 -3.66 -1.02
C ILE A 37 -1.12 -4.55 -1.44
N GLN A 38 -1.34 -5.61 -2.23
CA GLN A 38 -0.24 -6.44 -2.73
C GLN A 38 0.86 -5.63 -3.42
N THR A 39 0.47 -4.71 -4.31
CA THR A 39 1.42 -3.95 -5.13
C THR A 39 2.32 -3.07 -4.27
N ILE A 40 1.79 -2.48 -3.19
CA ILE A 40 2.59 -1.65 -2.29
C ILE A 40 3.51 -2.49 -1.39
N GLN A 41 3.09 -3.70 -1.01
CA GLN A 41 3.91 -4.65 -0.25
C GLN A 41 5.12 -5.18 -1.02
N GLU A 42 5.10 -5.07 -2.35
CA GLU A 42 6.19 -5.46 -3.25
C GLU A 42 7.15 -4.28 -3.55
N MET A 43 6.81 -3.06 -3.12
CA MET A 43 7.64 -1.87 -3.33
C MET A 43 8.80 -1.80 -2.33
N THR A 44 9.91 -1.23 -2.78
CA THR A 44 11.02 -0.90 -1.90
C THR A 44 10.72 0.37 -1.10
N PRO A 45 11.30 0.53 0.11
CA PRO A 45 11.14 1.74 0.91
C PRO A 45 11.53 3.03 0.17
N ASP A 46 12.56 2.98 -0.69
CA ASP A 46 12.97 4.14 -1.48
C ASP A 46 11.94 4.53 -2.55
N THR A 47 11.28 3.54 -3.16
CA THR A 47 10.20 3.77 -4.12
C THR A 47 9.01 4.41 -3.41
N MET A 48 8.65 3.89 -2.24
CA MET A 48 7.58 4.42 -1.41
C MET A 48 7.84 5.87 -0.98
N GLN A 49 9.06 6.18 -0.55
CA GLN A 49 9.46 7.53 -0.18
C GLN A 49 9.44 8.49 -1.37
N ARG A 50 9.84 8.05 -2.58
CA ARG A 50 9.74 8.89 -3.79
C ARG A 50 8.30 9.23 -4.17
N ILE A 51 7.39 8.29 -3.93
CA ILE A 51 5.98 8.42 -4.30
C ILE A 51 5.17 9.25 -3.29
N LEU A 52 5.35 8.97 -2.00
CA LEU A 52 4.53 9.52 -0.90
C LEU A 52 5.29 10.53 -0.02
N GLY A 53 6.56 10.81 -0.33
CA GLY A 53 7.42 11.70 0.47
C GLY A 53 7.71 11.12 1.86
N ALA A 54 7.74 11.99 2.87
CA ALA A 54 7.93 11.58 4.26
C ALA A 54 6.86 10.58 4.75
N ASN A 55 5.64 10.63 4.18
CA ASN A 55 4.54 9.74 4.54
C ASN A 55 4.72 8.30 4.02
N GLY A 56 5.62 8.08 3.05
CA GLY A 56 5.88 6.76 2.47
C GLY A 56 6.58 5.77 3.40
N MET A 57 7.07 6.23 4.55
CA MET A 57 7.78 5.40 5.54
C MET A 57 6.89 4.98 6.72
N THR A 58 5.67 5.52 6.80
CA THR A 58 4.75 5.32 7.93
C THR A 58 3.52 4.49 7.54
N ILE A 59 3.39 4.16 6.25
CA ILE A 59 2.29 3.40 5.65
C ILE A 59 2.66 1.92 5.53
#